data_AF-A0A0C9MLZ5-F1
#
_entry.id   AF-A0A0C9MLZ5-F1
#
_cell.length_a   1.000
_cell.length_b   1.000
_cell.length_c   1.000
_cell.angle_alpha   90.00
_cell.angle_beta   90.00
_cell.angle_gamma   90.00
#
_symmetry.space_group_name_H-M   'P 1'
#
loop_
_entity.id
_entity.type
_entity.pdbx_description
1 polymer ?
#
loop_
_entity_poly.entity_id
_entity_poly.type
_entity_poly.pdbx_seq_one_letter_code
_entity_poly.pdbx_strand_id
1 'polypeptide(L)'
;MATKYTVGYVRKSNTNEPDTTKKKLVNLQIYKMKTKLLCEDVFVSYNTSANDPIAERDATTPPYTFDDCSGNTQDLITKITKSARQIRLVVIDYAGLSTNPDDIRLFISLNKSVREVVVDIGHKVEVYSRYDLLKNDRMLNKFRCRRECVKRSR
;
A
#
# COMPACT_ATOMS: atom_id res chain seq x y z
N MET A 1 -20.25 -13.18 -10.67
CA MET A 1 -19.51 -11.98 -10.20
C MET A 1 -18.13 -12.02 -10.84
N ALA A 2 -17.68 -10.92 -11.47
CA ALA A 2 -16.32 -10.88 -12.02
C ALA A 2 -15.29 -10.93 -10.87
N THR A 3 -14.32 -11.84 -10.95
CA THR A 3 -13.25 -11.95 -9.95
C THR A 3 -12.37 -10.71 -10.00
N LYS A 4 -12.30 -9.97 -8.88
CA LYS A 4 -11.45 -8.80 -8.75
C LYS A 4 -9.99 -9.23 -8.74
N TYR A 5 -9.14 -8.44 -9.40
CA TYR A 5 -7.71 -8.62 -9.38
C TYR A 5 -7.14 -8.08 -8.07
N THR A 6 -6.56 -8.96 -7.25
CA THR A 6 -6.06 -8.57 -5.92
C THR A 6 -4.58 -8.22 -5.99
N VAL A 7 -4.25 -6.96 -5.70
CA VAL A 7 -2.89 -6.41 -5.77
C VAL A 7 -2.46 -5.97 -4.37
N GLY A 8 -1.30 -6.43 -3.92
CA GLY A 8 -0.70 -6.01 -2.66
C GLY A 8 0.23 -4.81 -2.85
N TYR A 9 0.23 -3.90 -1.89
CA TYR A 9 1.21 -2.82 -1.80
C TYR A 9 1.82 -2.74 -0.41
N VAL A 10 3.16 -2.76 -0.37
CA VAL A 10 3.96 -2.77 0.85
C VAL A 10 4.84 -1.54 0.87
N ARG A 11 4.68 -0.68 1.88
CA ARG A 11 5.58 0.46 2.10
C ARG A 11 6.41 0.24 3.36
N LYS A 12 7.73 0.34 3.24
CA LYS A 12 8.66 0.40 4.37
C LYS A 12 9.15 1.83 4.57
N SER A 13 8.90 2.35 5.77
CA SER A 13 9.35 3.67 6.20
C SER A 13 10.87 3.81 6.21
N ASN A 14 11.35 5.02 5.94
CA ASN A 14 12.73 5.41 6.22
C ASN A 14 12.95 5.47 7.73
N THR A 15 13.54 4.42 8.30
CA THR A 15 13.92 4.32 9.72
C THR A 15 15.42 4.08 9.83
N ASN A 16 15.96 4.36 11.02
CA ASN A 16 17.35 4.12 11.39
C ASN A 16 17.67 2.62 11.62
N GLU A 17 16.72 1.73 11.34
CA GLU A 17 16.95 0.29 11.40
C GLU A 17 17.98 -0.13 10.32
N PRO A 18 18.84 -1.13 10.59
CA PRO A 18 19.77 -1.65 9.60
C PRO A 18 19.06 -2.08 8.32
N ASP A 19 19.68 -1.85 7.16
CA ASP A 19 19.12 -2.20 5.84
C ASP A 19 18.71 -3.68 5.76
N THR A 20 19.53 -4.58 6.32
CA THR A 20 19.25 -6.03 6.42
C THR A 20 17.96 -6.32 7.16
N THR A 21 17.68 -5.60 8.25
CA THR A 21 16.46 -5.74 9.05
C THR A 21 15.25 -5.23 8.28
N LYS A 22 15.37 -4.07 7.65
CA LYS A 22 14.30 -3.49 6.84
C LYS A 22 13.93 -4.40 5.67
N LYS A 23 14.91 -4.97 4.97
CA LYS A 23 14.69 -5.94 3.89
C LYS A 23 13.99 -7.21 4.36
N LYS A 24 14.43 -7.79 5.48
CA LYS A 24 13.79 -8.95 6.09
C LYS A 24 12.31 -8.68 6.43
N LEU A 25 12.01 -7.52 6.98
CA LEU A 25 10.63 -7.12 7.29
C LEU A 25 9.77 -6.97 6.04
N VAL A 26 10.31 -6.39 4.96
CA VAL A 26 9.61 -6.29 3.67
C VAL A 26 9.30 -7.67 3.10
N ASN A 27 10.28 -8.59 3.07
CA ASN A 27 10.06 -9.96 2.58
C ASN A 27 8.97 -10.69 3.39
N LEU A 28 8.93 -10.51 4.71
CA LEU A 28 7.84 -11.06 5.54
C LEU A 28 6.47 -10.46 5.21
N GLN A 29 6.42 -9.18 4.86
CA GLN A 29 5.19 -8.51 4.43
C GLN A 29 4.74 -9.01 3.04
N ILE A 30 5.66 -9.17 2.09
CA ILE A 30 5.37 -9.77 0.77
C ILE A 30 4.83 -11.19 0.93
N TYR A 31 5.50 -12.01 1.76
CA TYR A 31 5.05 -13.37 2.06
C TYR A 31 3.63 -13.37 2.63
N LYS A 32 3.31 -12.47 3.56
CA LYS A 32 1.95 -12.30 4.10
C LYS A 32 0.94 -11.92 3.02
N MET A 33 1.29 -10.97 2.15
CA MET A 33 0.43 -10.52 1.05
C MET A 33 0.05 -11.69 0.13
N LYS A 34 1.02 -12.52 -0.27
CA LYS A 34 0.76 -13.66 -1.14
C LYS A 34 0.02 -14.80 -0.43
N THR A 35 0.47 -15.19 0.76
CA THR A 35 -0.03 -16.43 1.42
C THR A 35 -1.32 -16.25 2.21
N LYS A 36 -1.51 -15.08 2.86
CA LYS A 36 -2.67 -14.83 3.73
C LYS A 36 -3.69 -13.91 3.09
N LEU A 37 -3.23 -12.92 2.33
CA LEU A 37 -4.10 -11.92 1.70
C LEU A 37 -4.39 -12.21 0.23
N LEU A 38 -3.84 -13.32 -0.29
CA LEU A 38 -4.10 -13.87 -1.63
C LEU A 38 -3.86 -12.84 -2.75
N CYS A 39 -2.86 -11.98 -2.58
CA CYS A 39 -2.46 -11.03 -3.61
C CYS A 39 -1.79 -11.77 -4.77
N GLU A 40 -2.24 -11.49 -6.00
CA GLU A 40 -1.68 -12.03 -7.24
C GLU A 40 -0.33 -11.37 -7.55
N ASP A 41 -0.26 -10.04 -7.45
CA ASP A 41 0.97 -9.24 -7.59
C ASP A 41 1.20 -8.43 -6.32
N VAL A 42 2.48 -8.20 -5.95
CA VAL A 42 2.86 -7.41 -4.77
C VAL A 42 3.92 -6.38 -5.16
N PHE A 43 3.60 -5.11 -4.95
CA PHE A 43 4.49 -3.99 -5.21
C PHE A 43 5.03 -3.39 -3.91
N VAL A 44 6.25 -2.87 -3.96
CA VAL A 44 6.95 -2.38 -2.78
C VAL A 44 7.37 -0.93 -2.95
N SER A 45 7.37 -0.18 -1.85
CA SER A 45 8.04 1.11 -1.73
C SER A 45 9.00 1.05 -0.55
N TYR A 46 10.29 1.29 -0.77
CA TYR A 46 11.34 1.04 0.21
C TYR A 46 12.04 2.32 0.66
N ASN A 47 12.18 2.49 1.98
CA ASN A 47 12.73 3.69 2.61
C ASN A 47 11.99 4.98 2.23
N THR A 48 10.66 4.91 2.19
CA THR A 48 9.81 6.02 1.73
C THR A 48 8.89 6.49 2.84
N SER A 49 8.65 7.80 2.97
CA SER A 49 7.73 8.32 3.98
C SER A 49 6.28 8.03 3.59
N ALA A 50 5.42 7.83 4.58
CA ALA A 50 3.97 7.73 4.34
C ALA A 50 3.35 9.07 3.92
N ASN A 51 4.03 10.19 4.20
CA ASN A 51 3.58 11.52 3.82
C ASN A 51 4.01 11.90 2.39
N ASP A 52 4.95 11.16 1.79
CA ASP A 52 5.37 11.42 0.42
C ASP A 52 4.21 11.11 -0.53
N PRO A 53 3.92 11.97 -1.52
CA PRO A 53 2.88 11.75 -2.51
C PRO A 53 3.04 10.38 -3.17
N ILE A 54 1.98 9.56 -3.21
CA ILE A 54 2.04 8.20 -3.78
C ILE A 54 2.60 8.22 -5.20
N ALA A 55 2.22 9.22 -6.00
CA ALA A 55 2.62 9.36 -7.40
C ALA A 55 4.13 9.56 -7.60
N GLU A 56 4.84 10.10 -6.61
CA GLU A 56 6.25 10.48 -6.72
C GLU A 56 7.21 9.42 -6.14
N ARG A 57 6.66 8.44 -5.41
CA ARG A 57 7.47 7.42 -4.74
C ARG A 57 8.22 6.57 -5.74
N ASP A 58 9.48 6.27 -5.43
CA ASP A 58 10.36 5.41 -6.23
C ASP A 58 10.64 5.92 -7.66
N ALA A 59 10.31 7.17 -7.98
CA ALA A 59 10.54 7.74 -9.32
C ALA A 59 12.03 7.94 -9.64
N THR A 60 12.84 8.23 -8.63
CA THR A 60 14.30 8.45 -8.76
C THR A 60 15.12 7.45 -7.94
N THR A 61 14.46 6.56 -7.20
CA THR A 61 15.13 5.62 -6.31
C THR A 61 15.76 4.50 -7.13
N PRO A 62 17.01 4.11 -6.83
CA PRO A 62 17.62 2.94 -7.46
C PRO A 62 16.75 1.69 -7.26
N PRO A 63 16.67 0.81 -8.25
CA PRO A 63 15.89 -0.42 -8.13
C PRO A 63 16.43 -1.25 -6.97
N TYR A 64 15.52 -1.73 -6.13
CA TYR A 64 15.79 -2.68 -5.07
C TYR A 64 15.15 -4.01 -5.42
N THR A 65 15.81 -5.10 -5.01
CA THR A 65 15.33 -6.45 -5.24
C THR A 65 14.80 -7.03 -3.93
N PHE A 66 13.59 -7.57 -4.02
CA PHE A 66 12.93 -8.32 -2.97
C PHE A 66 12.43 -9.63 -3.55
N ASP A 67 12.37 -10.66 -2.72
CA ASP A 67 11.87 -11.96 -3.15
C ASP A 67 10.39 -11.82 -3.50
N ASP A 68 9.98 -12.41 -4.63
CA ASP A 68 8.57 -12.49 -5.02
C ASP A 68 7.87 -11.12 -5.24
N CYS A 69 8.64 -10.04 -5.44
CA CYS A 69 8.14 -8.71 -5.71
C CYS A 69 7.84 -8.48 -7.21
N SER A 70 6.70 -7.86 -7.51
CA SER A 70 6.26 -7.53 -8.88
C SER A 70 6.76 -6.17 -9.37
N GLY A 71 7.38 -5.37 -8.51
CA GLY A 71 7.93 -4.04 -8.86
C GLY A 71 7.80 -2.99 -7.76
N ASN A 72 8.13 -1.75 -8.09
CA ASN A 72 8.05 -0.61 -7.18
C ASN A 72 6.70 0.15 -7.28
N THR A 73 6.58 1.32 -6.63
CA THR A 73 5.35 2.13 -6.69
C THR A 73 5.02 2.62 -8.12
N GLN A 74 6.01 2.91 -8.95
CA GLN A 74 5.80 3.34 -10.35
C GLN A 74 5.27 2.18 -11.20
N ASP A 75 5.74 0.96 -10.95
CA ASP A 75 5.22 -0.26 -11.58
C ASP A 75 3.77 -0.51 -11.15
N LEU A 76 3.44 -0.31 -9.86
CA LEU A 76 2.06 -0.37 -9.37
C LEU A 76 1.17 0.62 -10.10
N ILE A 77 1.57 1.91 -10.16
CA ILE A 77 0.81 2.97 -10.83
C ILE A 77 0.59 2.62 -12.30
N THR A 78 1.62 2.12 -12.97
CA THR A 78 1.53 1.68 -14.37
C THR A 78 0.53 0.52 -14.52
N LYS A 79 0.61 -0.48 -13.64
CA LYS A 79 -0.28 -1.65 -13.63
C LYS A 79 -1.73 -1.25 -13.41
N ILE A 80 -2.02 -0.42 -12.40
CA ILE A 80 -3.39 -0.01 -12.09
C ILE A 80 -3.96 0.90 -13.18
N THR A 81 -3.16 1.81 -13.75
CA THR A 81 -3.62 2.77 -14.77
C THR A 81 -3.99 2.05 -16.07
N LYS A 82 -3.18 1.05 -16.47
CA LYS A 82 -3.38 0.29 -17.71
C LYS A 82 -4.34 -0.89 -17.57
N SER A 83 -4.73 -1.28 -16.36
CA SER A 83 -5.56 -2.46 -16.13
C SER A 83 -7.01 -2.24 -16.54
N ALA A 84 -7.52 -3.12 -17.41
CA ALA A 84 -8.95 -3.25 -17.67
C ALA A 84 -9.71 -4.03 -16.57
N ARG A 85 -8.99 -4.78 -15.72
CA ARG A 85 -9.57 -5.54 -14.59
C ARG A 85 -9.90 -4.60 -13.43
N GLN A 86 -10.96 -4.91 -12.71
CA GLN A 86 -11.27 -4.26 -11.44
C GLN A 86 -10.26 -4.68 -10.37
N ILE A 87 -9.64 -3.70 -9.71
CA ILE A 87 -8.54 -3.92 -8.76
C ILE A 87 -9.06 -3.77 -7.33
N ARG A 88 -8.66 -4.74 -6.49
CA ARG A 88 -8.65 -4.67 -5.04
C ARG A 88 -7.23 -4.41 -4.60
N LEU A 89 -6.97 -3.23 -4.05
CA LEU A 89 -5.65 -2.86 -3.53
C LEU A 89 -5.57 -3.25 -2.05
N VAL A 90 -4.58 -4.05 -1.65
CA VAL A 90 -4.40 -4.52 -0.28
C VAL A 90 -3.16 -3.85 0.32
N VAL A 91 -3.30 -3.29 1.52
CA VAL A 91 -2.22 -2.65 2.26
C VAL A 91 -2.18 -3.13 3.72
N ILE A 92 -0.99 -3.13 4.32
CA ILE A 92 -0.81 -3.43 5.74
C ILE A 92 -0.82 -2.12 6.53
N ASP A 93 -1.80 -1.98 7.41
CA ASP A 93 -2.09 -0.77 8.18
C ASP A 93 -2.41 0.45 7.29
N TYR A 94 -2.99 1.49 7.89
CA TYR A 94 -3.38 2.70 7.15
C TYR A 94 -2.17 3.42 6.56
N ALA A 95 -1.10 3.56 7.36
CA ALA A 95 0.15 4.15 6.92
C ALA A 95 0.89 3.29 5.88
N GLY A 96 0.45 2.06 5.62
CA GLY A 96 0.96 1.24 4.53
C GLY A 96 0.66 1.85 3.16
N LEU A 97 -0.47 2.55 3.02
CA LEU A 97 -0.80 3.29 1.80
C LEU A 97 -0.25 4.71 1.83
N SER A 98 -0.78 5.56 2.70
CA SER A 98 -0.36 6.96 2.89
C SER A 98 -0.96 7.49 4.18
N THR A 99 -0.30 8.47 4.79
CA THR A 99 -0.83 9.21 5.96
C THR A 99 -1.54 10.50 5.56
N ASN A 100 -1.57 10.82 4.26
CA ASN A 100 -2.25 11.97 3.71
C ASN A 100 -3.59 11.56 3.04
N PRO A 101 -4.73 11.84 3.69
CA PRO A 101 -6.07 11.60 3.13
C PRO A 101 -6.28 12.16 1.71
N ASP A 102 -5.80 13.38 1.45
CA ASP A 102 -6.03 14.07 0.18
C ASP A 102 -5.25 13.40 -0.96
N ASP A 103 -4.03 12.94 -0.67
CA ASP A 103 -3.20 12.17 -1.59
C ASP A 103 -3.85 10.81 -1.94
N ILE A 104 -4.46 10.14 -0.96
CA ILE A 104 -5.24 8.91 -1.21
C ILE A 104 -6.45 9.21 -2.08
N ARG A 105 -7.21 10.26 -1.77
CA ARG A 105 -8.38 10.65 -2.58
C ARG A 105 -7.96 10.96 -4.01
N LEU A 106 -6.86 11.69 -4.20
CA LEU A 106 -6.30 11.98 -5.53
C LEU A 106 -5.91 10.70 -6.26
N PHE A 107 -5.11 9.84 -5.63
CA PHE A 107 -4.68 8.56 -6.19
C PHE A 107 -5.86 7.69 -6.62
N ILE A 108 -6.87 7.54 -5.77
CA ILE A 108 -8.08 6.77 -6.10
C ILE A 108 -8.85 7.45 -7.24
N SER A 109 -9.00 8.78 -7.22
CA SER A 109 -9.74 9.52 -8.25
C SER A 109 -9.14 9.33 -9.65
N LEU A 110 -7.81 9.37 -9.77
CA LEU A 110 -7.08 9.16 -11.02
C LEU A 110 -7.18 7.70 -11.49
N ASN A 111 -7.13 6.73 -10.58
CA ASN A 111 -7.06 5.32 -10.91
C ASN A 111 -8.43 4.62 -10.83
N LYS A 112 -9.26 4.76 -11.88
CA LYS A 112 -10.65 4.22 -11.94
C LYS A 112 -10.75 2.69 -11.82
N SER A 113 -9.68 1.97 -12.14
CA SER A 113 -9.59 0.52 -12.01
C SER A 113 -9.65 0.06 -10.55
N VAL A 114 -9.17 0.88 -9.60
CA VAL A 114 -9.23 0.60 -8.16
C VAL A 114 -10.66 0.76 -7.68
N ARG A 115 -11.29 -0.37 -7.32
CA ARG A 115 -12.68 -0.45 -6.85
C ARG A 115 -12.79 -0.52 -5.35
N GLU A 116 -11.77 -1.04 -4.68
CA GLU A 116 -11.72 -1.08 -3.22
C GLU A 116 -10.27 -1.14 -2.72
N VAL A 117 -10.09 -0.62 -1.51
CA VAL A 117 -8.85 -0.72 -0.74
C VAL A 117 -9.13 -1.57 0.50
N VAL A 118 -8.30 -2.57 0.72
CA VAL A 118 -8.35 -3.46 1.87
C VAL A 118 -7.18 -3.10 2.79
N VAL A 119 -7.47 -2.79 4.04
CA VAL A 119 -6.49 -2.43 5.05
C VAL A 119 -6.45 -3.55 6.09
N ASP A 120 -5.33 -4.27 6.13
CA ASP A 120 -5.07 -5.30 7.14
C ASP A 120 -4.38 -4.68 8.36
N ILE A 121 -5.13 -4.57 9.46
CA ILE A 121 -4.70 -3.96 10.74
C ILE A 121 -4.22 -5.06 11.72
N GLY A 122 -3.96 -6.27 11.22
CA GLY A 122 -3.45 -7.41 11.97
C GLY A 122 -4.54 -8.26 12.61
N HIS A 123 -5.39 -7.67 13.45
CA HIS A 123 -6.50 -8.37 14.12
C HIS A 123 -7.83 -8.29 13.35
N LYS A 124 -7.91 -7.39 12.37
CA LYS A 124 -9.07 -7.20 11.51
C LYS A 124 -8.64 -6.72 10.14
N VAL A 125 -9.49 -7.01 9.17
CA VAL A 125 -9.36 -6.52 7.80
C VAL A 125 -10.53 -5.58 7.54
N GLU A 126 -10.22 -4.33 7.18
CA GLU A 126 -11.23 -3.34 6.81
C GLU A 126 -11.24 -3.16 5.29
N VAL A 127 -12.43 -3.12 4.71
CA VAL A 127 -12.60 -2.94 3.25
C VAL A 127 -13.29 -1.62 3.00
N TYR A 128 -12.69 -0.80 2.15
CA TYR A 128 -13.20 0.50 1.74
C TYR A 128 -13.50 0.49 0.26
N SER A 129 -14.74 0.76 -0.12
CA SER A 129 -15.06 0.93 -1.52
C SER A 129 -14.45 2.23 -2.06
N ARG A 130 -14.32 2.31 -3.38
CA ARG A 130 -13.96 3.55 -4.07
C ARG A 130 -14.88 4.71 -3.65
N TYR A 131 -16.17 4.45 -3.46
CA TYR A 131 -17.13 5.48 -3.06
C TYR A 131 -16.80 6.00 -1.66
N ASP A 132 -16.49 5.12 -0.70
CA ASP A 132 -16.12 5.51 0.66
C ASP A 132 -14.91 6.45 0.66
N LEU A 133 -13.87 6.11 -0.11
CA LEU A 133 -12.64 6.90 -0.17
C LEU A 133 -12.82 8.25 -0.90
N LEU A 134 -13.75 8.33 -1.85
CA LEU A 134 -13.99 9.56 -2.61
C LEU A 134 -15.01 10.49 -1.97
N LYS A 135 -15.99 9.96 -1.23
CA LYS A 135 -17.15 10.74 -0.76
C LYS A 135 -17.32 10.75 0.76
N ASN A 136 -16.68 9.85 1.49
CA ASN A 136 -16.83 9.75 2.94
C ASN A 136 -15.56 10.21 3.67
N ASP A 137 -15.54 11.49 4.06
CA ASP A 137 -14.39 12.08 4.77
C ASP A 137 -14.10 11.39 6.11
N ARG A 138 -15.11 10.83 6.79
CA ARG A 138 -14.92 10.09 8.04
C ARG A 138 -14.09 8.82 7.81
N MET A 139 -14.34 8.11 6.72
CA MET A 139 -13.58 6.89 6.37
C MET A 139 -12.18 7.25 5.87
N LEU A 140 -12.07 8.28 5.03
CA LEU A 140 -10.79 8.75 4.51
C LEU A 140 -9.88 9.27 5.64
N ASN A 141 -10.44 9.96 6.65
CA ASN A 141 -9.68 10.47 7.79
C ASN A 141 -9.07 9.38 8.69
N LYS A 142 -9.48 8.11 8.57
CA LYS A 142 -8.78 7.01 9.25
C LYS A 142 -7.33 6.85 8.77
N PHE A 143 -7.05 7.25 7.53
CA PHE A 143 -5.70 7.29 6.99
C PHE A 143 -4.86 8.42 7.55
N ARG A 144 -5.47 9.41 8.22
CA ARG A 144 -4.77 10.47 8.96
C ARG A 144 -4.21 9.95 10.28
N CYS A 145 -3.52 8.82 10.22
CA CYS A 145 -2.90 8.16 11.35
C CYS A 145 -1.53 8.79 11.63
N ARG A 146 -1.52 10.03 12.17
CA ARG A 146 -0.34 10.51 12.90
C ARG A 146 -0.20 9.63 14.13
N ARG A 147 0.80 8.75 14.15
CA ARG A 147 1.25 8.09 15.37
C ARG A 147 2.76 8.26 15.45
N GLU A 148 3.18 8.97 16.50
CA GLU A 148 4.52 8.83 17.05
C GLU A 148 4.89 7.35 17.10
N CYS A 149 6.17 7.02 16.91
CA CYS A 149 6.67 5.64 17.00
C CYS A 149 6.23 5.01 18.33
N VAL A 150 5.13 4.25 18.32
CA VAL A 150 4.73 3.47 19.48
C VAL A 150 5.75 2.36 19.62
N LYS A 151 6.54 2.39 20.70
CA LYS A 151 7.50 1.32 21.04
C LYS A 151 6.73 0.00 21.09
N ARG A 152 6.98 -0.88 20.12
CA ARG A 152 6.28 -2.18 19.98
C ARG A 152 6.96 -3.32 20.74
N SER A 153 8.03 -3.03 21.48
CA SER A 153 8.66 -3.95 22.41
C SER A 153 8.70 -3.34 23.81
N ARG A 154 8.41 -4.15 24.82
CA ARG A 154 8.97 -3.97 26.16
C ARG A 154 10.39 -4.53 26.15
#